data_AF-Q023W9-F1
#
_entry.id   AF-Q023W9-F1
#
_cell.length_a   1.000
_cell.length_b   1.000
_cell.length_c   1.000
_cell.angle_alpha   90.00
_cell.angle_beta   90.00
_cell.angle_gamma   90.00
#
_symmetry.space_group_name_H-M   'P 1'
#
loop_
_entity.id
_entity.type
_entity.pdbx_description
1 polymer ?
#
loop_
_entity_poly.entity_id
_entity_poly.type
_entity_poly.pdbx_seq_one_letter_code
_entity_poly.pdbx_strand_id
1 'polypeptide(L)'
;MGRTPNPVSTRDARLKRLAQNIEALADKDERILRRAREVGELRRTAAADLYAICADFVNSVNRLLSRPAVELDPAELADYAFNEDAHNLVQINVRGRILQISFVATPELVSTEDFRVPYTLNGTVRAFNQELLDKDIIEEQLIFYTIEHHKKMWRFFDARTYRSGPFDQEYLVSLMEQLL
;
A
#
# COMPACT_ATOMS: atom_id res chain seq x y z
N MET A 1 63.24 13.57 -27.33
CA MET A 1 62.64 12.27 -27.73
C MET A 1 61.31 12.11 -27.02
N GLY A 2 60.20 12.46 -27.69
CA GLY A 2 58.85 12.24 -27.16
C GLY A 2 58.39 10.83 -27.47
N ARG A 3 58.20 9.99 -26.45
CA ARG A 3 57.51 8.70 -26.59
C ARG A 3 56.04 8.96 -26.89
N THR A 4 55.61 8.71 -28.11
CA THR A 4 54.20 8.64 -28.48
C THR A 4 53.52 7.55 -27.65
N PRO A 5 52.34 7.79 -27.04
CA PRO A 5 51.61 6.74 -26.33
C PRO A 5 51.26 5.63 -27.33
N ASN A 6 51.59 4.38 -26.98
CA ASN A 6 51.34 3.22 -27.82
C ASN A 6 49.81 3.08 -28.06
N PRO A 7 49.31 3.25 -29.30
CA PRO A 7 47.86 3.34 -29.58
C PRO A 7 47.09 2.06 -29.20
N VAL A 8 47.78 0.92 -29.17
CA VAL A 8 47.22 -0.37 -28.71
C VAL A 8 46.91 -0.32 -27.20
N SER A 9 47.82 0.24 -26.38
CA SER A 9 47.61 0.40 -24.93
C SER A 9 46.47 1.36 -24.60
N THR A 10 46.28 2.41 -25.41
CA THR A 10 45.16 3.35 -25.25
C THR A 10 43.81 2.71 -25.62
N ARG A 11 43.77 1.88 -26.67
CA ARG A 11 42.58 1.11 -27.04
C ARG A 11 42.22 0.09 -25.97
N ASP A 12 43.19 -0.66 -25.46
CA ASP A 12 42.97 -1.66 -24.41
C ASP A 12 42.50 -1.00 -23.10
N ALA A 13 43.04 0.16 -22.73
CA ALA A 13 42.57 0.93 -21.58
C ALA A 13 41.14 1.47 -21.77
N ARG A 14 40.74 1.81 -23.01
CA ARG A 14 39.34 2.18 -23.33
C ARG A 14 38.41 0.97 -23.26
N LEU A 15 38.84 -0.19 -23.76
CA LEU A 15 38.06 -1.43 -23.70
C LEU A 15 37.86 -1.90 -22.26
N LYS A 16 38.89 -1.84 -21.42
CA LYS A 16 38.77 -2.16 -19.98
C LYS A 16 37.77 -1.24 -19.27
N ARG A 17 37.83 0.07 -19.53
CA ARG A 17 36.84 1.03 -18.96
C ARG A 17 35.42 0.75 -19.45
N LEU A 18 35.26 0.39 -20.73
CA LEU A 18 33.96 0.02 -21.28
C LEU A 18 33.41 -1.24 -20.59
N ALA A 19 34.21 -2.28 -20.43
CA ALA A 19 33.81 -3.51 -19.73
C ALA A 19 33.39 -3.22 -18.29
N GLN A 20 34.18 -2.43 -17.54
CA GLN A 20 33.85 -2.02 -16.17
C GLN A 20 32.54 -1.23 -16.09
N ASN A 21 32.27 -0.36 -17.05
CA ASN A 21 31.02 0.39 -17.09
C ASN A 21 29.81 -0.51 -17.41
N ILE A 22 29.99 -1.51 -18.27
CA ILE A 22 28.94 -2.50 -18.59
C ILE A 22 28.63 -3.36 -17.36
N GLU A 23 29.66 -3.84 -16.66
CA GLU A 23 29.51 -4.59 -15.41
C GLU A 23 28.79 -3.76 -14.35
N ALA A 24 29.21 -2.50 -14.14
CA ALA A 24 28.56 -1.60 -13.18
C ALA A 24 27.09 -1.30 -13.54
N LEU A 25 26.76 -1.25 -14.83
CA LEU A 25 25.38 -1.07 -15.30
C LEU A 25 24.54 -2.31 -15.00
N ALA A 26 25.06 -3.51 -15.31
CA ALA A 26 24.39 -4.77 -15.01
C ALA A 26 24.11 -4.93 -13.50
N ASP A 27 25.08 -4.62 -12.64
CA ASP A 27 24.90 -4.66 -11.19
C ASP A 27 23.87 -3.65 -10.69
N LYS A 28 23.77 -2.48 -11.34
CA LYS A 28 22.77 -1.47 -11.01
C LYS A 28 21.38 -1.95 -11.38
N ASP A 29 21.21 -2.48 -12.58
CA ASP A 29 19.93 -2.98 -13.08
C ASP A 29 19.43 -4.16 -12.24
N GLU A 30 20.33 -5.09 -11.86
CA GLU A 30 19.96 -6.20 -10.99
C GLU A 30 19.47 -5.72 -9.62
N ARG A 31 20.14 -4.72 -9.03
CA ARG A 31 19.72 -4.12 -7.75
C ARG A 31 18.34 -3.46 -7.85
N ILE A 32 18.07 -2.76 -8.96
CA ILE A 32 16.76 -2.13 -9.20
C ILE A 32 15.68 -3.21 -9.33
N LEU A 33 15.92 -4.25 -10.13
CA LEU A 33 14.97 -5.35 -10.33
C LEU A 33 14.69 -6.10 -9.02
N ARG A 34 15.74 -6.37 -8.23
CA ARG A 34 15.60 -7.01 -6.92
C ARG A 34 14.74 -6.16 -5.99
N ARG A 35 15.02 -4.86 -5.93
CA ARG A 35 14.28 -3.94 -5.08
C ARG A 35 12.81 -3.81 -5.50
N ALA A 36 12.53 -3.78 -6.79
CA ALA A 36 11.17 -3.76 -7.31
C ALA A 36 10.39 -5.03 -6.91
N ARG A 37 11.02 -6.21 -7.02
CA ARG A 37 10.40 -7.47 -6.59
C ARG A 37 10.13 -7.51 -5.08
N GLU A 38 11.08 -7.06 -4.26
CA GLU A 38 10.91 -6.98 -2.80
C GLU A 38 9.71 -6.11 -2.41
N VAL A 39 9.54 -4.96 -3.07
CA VAL A 39 8.41 -4.07 -2.83
C VAL A 39 7.11 -4.66 -3.36
N GLY A 40 7.13 -5.33 -4.52
CA GLY A 40 5.96 -6.03 -5.05
C GLY A 40 5.43 -7.10 -4.10
N GLU A 41 6.31 -7.92 -3.52
CA GLU A 41 5.91 -8.89 -2.49
C GLU A 41 5.37 -8.20 -1.24
N LEU A 42 6.02 -7.12 -0.80
CA LEU A 42 5.57 -6.35 0.35
C LEU A 42 4.15 -5.78 0.16
N ARG A 43 3.85 -5.27 -1.04
CA ARG A 43 2.53 -4.74 -1.39
C ARG A 43 1.47 -5.84 -1.39
N ARG A 44 1.78 -7.03 -1.91
CA ARG A 44 0.89 -8.20 -1.83
C ARG A 44 0.60 -8.60 -0.38
N THR A 45 1.63 -8.70 0.46
CA THR A 45 1.46 -8.98 1.89
C THR A 45 0.59 -7.91 2.56
N ALA A 46 0.85 -6.63 2.29
CA ALA A 46 0.07 -5.53 2.82
C ALA A 46 -1.41 -5.59 2.44
N ALA A 47 -1.72 -5.91 1.17
CA ALA A 47 -3.10 -6.08 0.71
C ALA A 47 -3.80 -7.23 1.46
N ALA A 48 -3.10 -8.35 1.65
CA ALA A 48 -3.61 -9.48 2.43
C ALA A 48 -3.82 -9.12 3.91
N ASP A 49 -2.89 -8.37 4.52
CA ASP A 49 -3.00 -7.87 5.90
C ASP A 49 -4.24 -6.98 6.07
N LEU A 50 -4.48 -6.04 5.14
CA LEU A 50 -5.65 -5.15 5.17
C LEU A 50 -6.94 -5.97 5.11
N TYR A 51 -7.00 -6.92 4.18
CA TYR A 51 -8.14 -7.80 4.05
C TYR A 51 -8.38 -8.61 5.32
N ALA A 52 -7.32 -9.19 5.90
CA ALA A 52 -7.41 -9.97 7.13
C ALA A 52 -7.96 -9.14 8.29
N ILE A 53 -7.51 -7.89 8.45
CA ILE A 53 -8.06 -6.96 9.45
C ILE A 53 -9.58 -6.77 9.25
N CYS A 54 -10.02 -6.56 8.01
CA CYS A 54 -11.44 -6.38 7.69
C CYS A 54 -12.24 -7.67 7.93
N ALA A 55 -11.74 -8.81 7.48
CA ALA A 55 -12.40 -10.10 7.64
C ALA A 55 -12.52 -10.50 9.12
N ASP A 56 -11.46 -10.32 9.90
CA ASP A 56 -11.47 -10.61 11.32
C ASP A 56 -12.43 -9.71 12.09
N PHE A 57 -12.55 -8.43 11.70
CA PHE A 57 -13.56 -7.52 12.24
C PHE A 57 -14.97 -8.02 11.95
N VAL A 58 -15.30 -8.27 10.67
CA VAL A 58 -16.62 -8.76 10.25
C VAL A 58 -16.99 -10.07 10.96
N ASN A 59 -16.05 -11.01 11.03
CA ASN A 59 -16.25 -12.28 11.73
C ASN A 59 -16.48 -12.07 13.23
N SER A 60 -15.73 -11.16 13.87
CA SER A 60 -15.88 -10.86 15.29
C SER A 60 -17.24 -10.24 15.61
N VAL A 61 -17.70 -9.29 14.81
CA VAL A 61 -19.03 -8.68 14.99
C VAL A 61 -20.13 -9.71 14.75
N ASN A 62 -20.09 -10.46 13.66
CA ASN A 62 -21.13 -11.44 13.33
C ASN A 62 -21.25 -12.56 14.38
N ARG A 63 -20.15 -12.96 15.04
CA ARG A 63 -20.20 -13.92 16.15
C ARG A 63 -20.98 -13.43 17.37
N LEU A 64 -21.10 -12.12 17.54
CA LEU A 64 -21.84 -11.49 18.65
C LEU A 64 -23.32 -11.26 18.32
N LEU A 65 -23.71 -11.34 17.05
CA LEU A 65 -25.08 -11.12 16.60
C LEU A 65 -25.89 -12.42 16.61
N SER A 66 -27.19 -12.32 16.90
CA SER A 66 -28.12 -13.46 16.84
C SER A 66 -28.36 -13.97 15.41
N ARG A 67 -28.13 -13.11 14.42
CA ARG A 67 -28.13 -13.43 12.98
C ARG A 67 -27.01 -12.60 12.33
N PRO A 68 -26.14 -13.20 11.48
CA PRO A 68 -25.14 -12.46 10.73
C PRO A 68 -25.80 -11.33 9.93
N ALA A 69 -25.24 -10.13 10.01
CA ALA A 69 -25.77 -8.93 9.37
C ALA A 69 -24.70 -7.99 8.81
N VAL A 70 -23.42 -8.33 9.04
CA VAL A 70 -22.26 -7.63 8.49
C VAL A 70 -21.71 -8.46 7.35
N GLU A 71 -21.55 -7.86 6.17
CA GLU A 71 -21.05 -8.51 4.97
C GLU A 71 -19.70 -7.90 4.57
N LEU A 72 -18.79 -8.72 4.05
CA LEU A 72 -17.52 -8.31 3.48
C LEU A 72 -17.55 -8.57 1.97
N ASP A 73 -17.12 -7.60 1.18
CA ASP A 73 -16.96 -7.74 -0.26
C ASP A 73 -15.54 -7.29 -0.69
N PRO A 74 -14.77 -8.14 -1.40
CA PRO A 74 -15.09 -9.53 -1.72
C PRO A 74 -15.16 -10.40 -0.45
N ALA A 75 -15.97 -11.47 -0.49
CA ALA A 75 -16.14 -12.37 0.66
C ALA A 75 -14.91 -13.26 0.95
N GLU A 76 -14.08 -13.48 -0.07
CA GLU A 76 -12.81 -14.19 0.02
C GLU A 76 -11.72 -13.42 -0.74
N LEU A 77 -10.50 -13.42 -0.20
CA LEU A 77 -9.35 -12.86 -0.90
C LEU A 77 -8.80 -13.92 -1.86
N ALA A 78 -8.94 -13.71 -3.17
CA ALA A 78 -8.29 -14.55 -4.16
C ALA A 78 -6.77 -14.30 -4.17
N ASP A 79 -5.97 -15.32 -4.47
CA ASP A 79 -4.49 -15.22 -4.52
C ASP A 79 -3.97 -14.16 -5.53
N TYR A 80 -4.80 -13.76 -6.49
CA TYR A 80 -4.55 -12.73 -7.50
C TYR A 80 -5.36 -11.44 -7.28
N ALA A 81 -5.93 -11.25 -6.08
CA ALA A 81 -6.85 -10.13 -5.81
C ALA A 81 -6.16 -8.77 -5.76
N PHE A 82 -4.86 -8.72 -5.45
CA PHE A 82 -4.13 -7.45 -5.48
C PHE A 82 -3.77 -7.07 -6.93
N ASN A 83 -4.32 -5.94 -7.38
CA ASN A 83 -3.95 -5.30 -8.63
C ASN A 83 -2.97 -4.15 -8.33
N GLU A 84 -1.73 -4.28 -8.80
CA GLU A 84 -0.69 -3.26 -8.58
C GLU A 84 -0.92 -1.99 -9.40
N ASP A 85 -1.59 -2.10 -10.55
CA ASP A 85 -1.77 -1.00 -11.51
C ASP A 85 -3.14 -0.32 -11.40
N ALA A 86 -3.97 -0.72 -10.43
CA ALA A 86 -5.31 -0.17 -10.24
C ALA A 86 -5.68 -0.03 -8.76
N HIS A 87 -6.79 0.67 -8.52
CA HIS A 87 -7.38 0.72 -7.19
C HIS A 87 -7.92 -0.66 -6.80
N ASN A 88 -7.52 -1.09 -5.61
CA ASN A 88 -8.06 -2.25 -4.91
C ASN A 88 -9.20 -1.78 -4.01
N LEU A 89 -10.19 -2.63 -3.81
CA LEU A 89 -11.41 -2.30 -3.10
C LEU A 89 -11.78 -3.40 -2.11
N VAL A 90 -12.08 -3.01 -0.88
CA VAL A 90 -12.71 -3.84 0.15
C VAL A 90 -13.88 -3.06 0.72
N GLN A 91 -15.03 -3.70 0.87
CA GLN A 91 -16.23 -3.08 1.41
C GLN A 91 -16.78 -3.89 2.58
N ILE A 92 -17.20 -3.20 3.63
CA ILE A 92 -17.95 -3.76 4.74
C ILE A 92 -19.35 -3.15 4.70
N ASN A 93 -20.39 -3.97 4.65
CA ASN A 93 -21.77 -3.53 4.59
C ASN A 93 -22.56 -3.99 5.81
N VAL A 94 -23.32 -3.08 6.41
CA VAL A 94 -24.30 -3.37 7.45
C VAL A 94 -25.61 -2.67 7.12
N ARG A 95 -26.61 -3.41 6.63
CA ARG A 95 -27.96 -2.90 6.36
C ARG A 95 -27.96 -1.58 5.55
N GLY A 96 -27.15 -1.48 4.51
CA GLY A 96 -27.05 -0.29 3.66
C GLY A 96 -26.14 0.82 4.18
N ARG A 97 -25.47 0.62 5.32
CA ARG A 97 -24.32 1.44 5.74
C ARG A 97 -23.06 0.77 5.21
N ILE A 98 -22.22 1.51 4.51
CA ILE A 98 -21.05 0.97 3.82
C ILE A 98 -19.80 1.66 4.33
N LEU A 99 -18.83 0.85 4.77
CA LEU A 99 -17.43 1.26 4.88
C LEU A 99 -16.70 0.76 3.64
N GLN A 100 -16.12 1.69 2.88
CA GLN A 100 -15.37 1.38 1.67
C GLN A 100 -13.90 1.73 1.87
N ILE A 101 -13.05 0.73 1.74
CA ILE A 101 -11.61 0.87 1.81
C ILE A 101 -11.06 0.72 0.38
N SER A 102 -10.43 1.77 -0.13
CA SER A 102 -9.77 1.75 -1.43
C SER A 102 -8.29 2.06 -1.28
N PHE A 103 -7.43 1.32 -1.95
CA PHE A 103 -5.98 1.53 -1.88
C PHE A 103 -5.28 1.18 -3.20
N VAL A 104 -4.12 1.78 -3.43
CA VAL A 104 -3.33 1.61 -4.66
C VAL A 104 -1.85 1.62 -4.34
N ALA A 105 -1.05 1.04 -5.24
CA ALA A 105 0.39 1.16 -5.19
C ALA A 105 0.85 2.58 -5.52
N THR A 106 1.88 3.05 -4.81
CA THR A 106 2.56 4.30 -5.16
C THR A 106 3.29 4.17 -6.51
N PRO A 107 3.37 5.24 -7.32
CA PRO A 107 4.13 5.23 -8.57
C PRO A 107 5.61 4.87 -8.35
N GLU A 108 6.21 5.40 -7.29
CA GLU A 108 7.54 5.00 -6.83
C GLU A 108 7.48 3.76 -5.93
N LEU A 109 8.61 3.08 -5.78
CA LEU A 109 8.73 1.93 -4.86
C LEU A 109 8.47 2.31 -3.39
N VAL A 110 8.74 3.55 -3.01
CA VAL A 110 8.48 4.11 -1.68
C VAL A 110 8.18 5.59 -1.86
N SER A 111 7.10 6.09 -1.26
CA SER A 111 6.74 7.51 -1.24
C SER A 111 6.73 8.07 0.19
N THR A 112 6.82 9.40 0.27
CA THR A 112 6.65 10.21 1.50
C THR A 112 5.82 11.48 1.23
N GLU A 113 5.16 11.56 0.08
CA GLU A 113 4.53 12.79 -0.42
C GLU A 113 3.31 13.19 0.43
N ASP A 114 2.29 12.34 0.46
CA ASP A 114 1.06 12.59 1.24
C ASP A 114 1.21 12.32 2.75
N PHE A 115 2.22 11.55 3.14
CA PHE A 115 2.48 11.18 4.52
C PHE A 115 3.98 11.05 4.77
N ARG A 116 4.49 11.76 5.78
CA ARG A 116 5.95 11.89 6.02
C ARG A 116 6.64 10.58 6.40
N VAL A 117 5.86 9.57 6.84
CA VAL A 117 6.39 8.24 7.15
C VAL A 117 6.46 7.45 5.84
N PRO A 118 7.61 6.85 5.47
CA PRO A 118 7.74 6.10 4.21
C PRO A 118 6.65 5.03 4.03
N TYR A 119 6.03 4.96 2.85
CA TYR A 119 4.97 4.00 2.53
C TYR A 119 5.06 3.47 1.10
N THR A 120 4.41 2.33 0.82
CA THR A 120 4.37 1.69 -0.53
C THR A 120 2.97 1.59 -1.12
N LEU A 121 1.95 1.72 -0.28
CA LEU A 121 0.53 1.77 -0.63
C LEU A 121 -0.09 2.96 0.09
N ASN A 122 -0.99 3.66 -0.59
CA ASN A 122 -1.87 4.67 -0.01
C ASN A 122 -3.32 4.40 -0.41
N GLY A 123 -4.24 4.98 0.34
CA GLY A 123 -5.65 4.74 0.15
C GLY A 123 -6.53 5.61 1.02
N THR A 124 -7.81 5.30 0.99
CA THR A 124 -8.86 6.02 1.70
C THR A 124 -9.88 5.06 2.29
N VAL A 125 -10.39 5.39 3.46
CA VAL A 125 -11.58 4.79 4.06
C VAL A 125 -12.71 5.80 3.94
N ARG A 126 -13.81 5.38 3.34
CA ARG A 126 -15.01 6.20 3.15
C ARG A 126 -16.20 5.56 3.85
N ALA A 127 -16.98 6.38 4.53
CA ALA A 127 -18.20 6.00 5.19
C ALA A 127 -19.41 6.50 4.41
N PHE A 128 -20.37 5.60 4.13
CA PHE A 128 -21.62 5.93 3.45
C PHE A 128 -22.82 5.46 4.28
N ASN A 129 -23.75 6.36 4.54
CA ASN A 129 -25.11 6.04 4.97
C ASN A 129 -26.09 6.99 4.27
N GLN A 130 -27.39 6.68 4.35
CA GLN A 130 -28.40 7.45 3.62
C GLN A 130 -28.44 8.93 4.05
N GLU A 131 -28.24 9.22 5.34
CA GLU A 131 -28.22 10.60 5.84
C GLU A 131 -27.01 11.41 5.32
N LEU A 132 -25.84 10.78 5.25
CA LEU A 132 -24.61 11.37 4.70
C LEU A 132 -24.77 11.64 3.20
N LEU A 133 -25.35 10.69 2.46
CA LEU A 133 -25.64 10.85 1.04
C LEU A 133 -26.66 11.96 0.78
N ASP A 134 -27.74 12.03 1.57
CA ASP A 134 -28.75 13.09 1.46
C ASP A 134 -28.18 14.50 1.75
N LYS A 135 -27.07 14.57 2.49
CA LYS A 135 -26.36 15.81 2.82
C LYS A 135 -25.16 16.09 1.90
N ASP A 136 -24.90 15.25 0.91
CA ASP A 136 -23.70 15.28 0.06
C ASP A 136 -22.37 15.27 0.86
N ILE A 137 -22.35 14.63 2.04
CA ILE A 137 -21.17 14.49 2.90
C ILE A 137 -20.58 13.09 2.72
N ILE A 138 -19.32 13.01 2.30
CA ILE A 138 -18.54 11.77 2.34
C ILE A 138 -17.37 12.00 3.29
N GLU A 139 -17.41 11.33 4.44
CA GLU A 139 -16.27 11.32 5.33
C GLU A 139 -15.17 10.42 4.76
N GLU A 140 -13.99 11.01 4.58
CA GLU A 140 -12.83 10.34 4.01
C GLU A 140 -11.65 10.46 4.98
N GLN A 141 -11.01 9.33 5.27
CA GLN A 141 -9.77 9.27 6.03
C GLN A 141 -8.71 8.55 5.22
N LEU A 142 -7.48 9.07 5.24
CA LEU A 142 -6.37 8.52 4.48
C LEU A 142 -5.80 7.30 5.21
N ILE A 143 -5.34 6.31 4.46
CA ILE A 143 -4.61 5.16 4.99
C ILE A 143 -3.32 4.91 4.21
N PHE A 144 -2.31 4.40 4.90
CA PHE A 144 -0.99 4.16 4.35
C PHE A 144 -0.42 2.84 4.87
N TYR A 145 0.20 2.05 4.01
CA TYR A 145 1.02 0.92 4.45
C TYR A 145 2.46 1.39 4.64
N THR A 146 2.84 1.66 5.89
CA THR A 146 4.14 2.26 6.22
C THR A 146 5.25 1.23 6.35
N ILE A 147 6.47 1.66 6.03
CA ILE A 147 7.72 0.93 6.26
C ILE A 147 8.58 1.73 7.24
N GLU A 148 8.50 1.41 8.52
CA GLU A 148 9.29 2.06 9.57
C GLU A 148 10.28 1.06 10.16
N HIS A 149 11.54 1.12 9.74
CA HIS A 149 12.62 0.25 10.24
C HIS A 149 12.22 -1.26 10.32
N HIS A 150 11.79 -1.71 11.50
CA HIS A 150 11.40 -3.09 11.81
C HIS A 150 9.89 -3.33 11.86
N LYS A 151 9.06 -2.30 11.64
CA LYS A 151 7.60 -2.39 11.66
C LYS A 151 7.03 -1.98 10.31
N LYS A 152 6.17 -2.84 9.79
CA LYS A 152 5.36 -2.61 8.60
C LYS A 152 3.91 -2.74 9.04
N MET A 153 3.08 -1.74 8.75
CA MET A 153 1.71 -1.74 9.21
C MET A 153 0.85 -0.77 8.42
N TRP A 154 -0.45 -1.03 8.40
CA TRP A 154 -1.42 -0.04 7.98
C TRP A 154 -1.62 1.02 9.06
N ARG A 155 -1.68 2.27 8.63
CA ARG A 155 -1.97 3.43 9.47
C ARG A 155 -3.08 4.24 8.86
N PHE A 156 -3.99 4.75 9.68
CA PHE A 156 -4.84 5.86 9.28
C PHE A 156 -4.12 7.19 9.52
N PHE A 157 -4.51 8.20 8.77
CA PHE A 157 -4.08 9.58 8.94
C PHE A 157 -5.25 10.53 8.68
N ASP A 158 -5.53 11.36 9.67
CA ASP A 158 -6.49 12.46 9.57
C ASP A 158 -5.72 13.75 9.30
N ALA A 159 -5.81 14.26 8.08
CA ALA A 159 -5.15 15.50 7.68
C ALA A 159 -5.67 16.75 8.40
N ARG A 160 -6.91 16.71 8.93
CA ARG A 160 -7.55 17.85 9.62
C ARG A 160 -7.03 17.99 11.04
N THR A 161 -6.90 16.87 11.75
CA THR A 161 -6.41 16.85 13.14
C THR A 161 -4.93 16.49 13.25
N TYR A 162 -4.30 16.14 12.13
CA TYR A 162 -2.92 15.65 12.04
C TYR A 162 -2.64 14.41 12.90
N ARG A 163 -3.70 13.64 13.21
CA ARG A 163 -3.62 12.41 13.99
C ARG A 163 -3.34 11.23 13.09
N SER A 164 -2.54 10.29 13.58
CA SER A 164 -2.36 8.99 12.94
C SER A 164 -2.32 7.89 13.98
N GLY A 165 -2.74 6.70 13.57
CA GLY A 165 -2.75 5.51 14.41
C GLY A 165 -2.78 4.24 13.57
N PRO A 166 -2.74 3.06 14.20
CA PRO A 166 -2.94 1.81 13.50
C PRO A 166 -4.31 1.79 12.80
N PHE A 167 -4.35 1.29 11.57
CA PHE A 167 -5.59 0.81 10.99
C PHE A 167 -5.75 -0.64 11.46
N ASP A 168 -6.64 -0.87 12.41
CA ASP A 168 -6.90 -2.16 13.04
C ASP A 168 -8.40 -2.34 13.35
N GLN A 169 -8.76 -3.38 14.10
CA GLN A 169 -10.16 -3.61 14.47
C GLN A 169 -10.73 -2.50 15.35
N GLU A 170 -9.95 -1.89 16.25
CA GLU A 170 -10.42 -0.82 17.13
C GLU A 170 -10.77 0.43 16.31
N TYR A 171 -9.95 0.72 15.30
CA TYR A 171 -10.25 1.76 14.33
C TYR A 171 -11.55 1.47 13.56
N LEU A 172 -11.75 0.24 13.09
CA LEU A 172 -13.00 -0.15 12.39
C LEU A 172 -14.23 -0.10 13.30
N VAL A 173 -14.10 -0.47 14.58
CA VAL A 173 -15.16 -0.30 15.59
C VAL A 173 -15.54 1.16 15.69
N SER A 174 -14.57 2.05 15.89
CA SER A 174 -14.80 3.49 16.04
C SER A 174 -15.53 4.08 14.82
N LEU A 175 -15.16 3.67 13.61
CA LEU A 175 -15.85 4.11 12.39
C LEU A 175 -17.28 3.57 12.29
N MET A 176 -17.50 2.29 12.62
CA MET A 176 -18.85 1.73 12.58
C MET A 176 -19.77 2.34 13.64
N GLU A 177 -19.27 2.67 14.83
CA GLU A 177 -20.07 3.35 15.84
C GLU A 177 -20.54 4.74 15.39
N GLN A 178 -19.77 5.42 14.54
CA GLN A 178 -20.16 6.71 13.95
C GLN A 178 -21.19 6.57 12.82
N LEU A 179 -21.26 5.41 12.17
CA LEU A 179 -22.10 5.14 11.02
C LEU A 179 -23.51 4.64 11.36
N LEU A 180 -23.69 4.04 12.54
CA LEU A 180 -24.94 3.46 13.05
C LEU A 180 -25.82 4.51 13.73
#